data_AF-A0A1F7XYK3-F1
#
_entry.id   AF-A0A1F7XYK3-F1
#
_cell.length_a   1.000
_cell.length_b   1.000
_cell.length_c   1.000
_cell.angle_alpha   90.00
_cell.angle_beta   90.00
_cell.angle_gamma   90.00
#
_symmetry.space_group_name_H-M   'P 1'
#
loop_
_entity.id
_entity.type
_entity.pdbx_description
1 polymer ?
#
loop_
_entity_poly.entity_id
_entity_poly.type
_entity_poly.pdbx_seq_one_letter_code
_entity_poly.pdbx_strand_id
1 'polypeptide(L)'
;MKKTIDKTEYDNLTQKIQITSFSVVLIILTLFNLTYYLSKPKVRSVLGAQADQNSVLIFYWKNFLSYQPSYIDGWIRLAEIEYNANNTKGAIYALQRAGKIDPSSEKVKVLGRRLGM
;
A
#
# COMPACT_ATOMS: atom_id res chain seq x y z
N MET A 1 -33.10 -50.38 -23.36
CA MET A 1 -34.31 -49.68 -22.85
C MET A 1 -33.97 -48.21 -22.68
N LYS A 2 -34.37 -47.35 -23.62
CA LYS A 2 -34.00 -45.91 -23.62
C LYS A 2 -34.99 -45.18 -22.71
N LYS A 3 -34.52 -44.61 -21.61
CA LYS A 3 -35.36 -43.88 -20.65
C LYS A 3 -35.82 -42.57 -21.33
N THR A 4 -37.06 -42.53 -21.81
CA THR A 4 -37.69 -41.32 -22.35
C THR A 4 -38.10 -40.45 -21.17
N ILE A 5 -37.40 -39.33 -21.00
CA ILE A 5 -37.70 -38.31 -20.00
C ILE A 5 -38.96 -37.57 -20.48
N ASP A 6 -39.96 -37.43 -19.60
CA ASP A 6 -41.16 -36.66 -19.89
C ASP A 6 -40.82 -35.16 -20.07
N LYS A 7 -41.56 -34.44 -20.91
CA LYS A 7 -41.34 -33.02 -21.20
C LYS A 7 -41.27 -32.19 -19.90
N THR A 8 -42.14 -32.50 -18.95
CA THR A 8 -42.17 -31.86 -17.62
C THR A 8 -40.90 -32.11 -16.81
N GLU A 9 -40.33 -33.31 -16.90
CA GLU A 9 -39.09 -33.69 -16.21
C GLU A 9 -37.86 -33.04 -16.89
N TYR A 10 -37.88 -32.91 -18.22
CA TYR A 10 -36.86 -32.21 -18.99
C TYR A 10 -36.82 -30.70 -18.70
N ASP A 11 -37.98 -30.05 -18.62
CA ASP A 11 -38.08 -28.60 -18.33
C ASP A 11 -37.58 -28.29 -16.91
N ASN A 12 -37.93 -29.13 -15.93
CA ASN A 12 -37.42 -29.04 -14.56
C ASN A 12 -35.90 -29.26 -14.47
N LEU A 13 -35.35 -30.19 -15.26
CA LEU A 13 -33.91 -30.45 -15.31
C LEU A 13 -33.17 -29.25 -15.91
N THR A 14 -33.69 -28.68 -17.00
CA THR A 14 -33.15 -27.48 -17.65
C THR A 14 -33.16 -26.28 -16.70
N GLN A 15 -34.26 -26.06 -15.99
CA GLN A 15 -34.38 -24.98 -15.01
C GLN A 15 -33.36 -25.14 -13.87
N LYS A 16 -33.18 -26.35 -13.34
CA LYS A 16 -32.16 -26.62 -12.31
C LYS A 16 -30.75 -26.32 -12.82
N ILE A 17 -30.43 -26.70 -14.05
CA ILE A 17 -29.11 -26.42 -14.67
C ILE A 17 -28.90 -24.91 -14.87
N GLN A 18 -29.93 -24.16 -15.24
CA GLN A 18 -29.85 -22.70 -15.37
C GLN A 18 -29.64 -22.00 -14.03
N ILE A 19 -30.34 -22.43 -12.97
CA ILE A 19 -30.18 -21.86 -11.63
C ILE A 19 -28.78 -22.16 -11.08
N THR A 20 -28.28 -23.39 -11.25
CA THR A 20 -26.94 -23.76 -10.78
C THR A 20 -25.86 -23.01 -11.54
N SER A 21 -25.98 -22.87 -12.87
CA SER A 21 -25.01 -22.11 -13.66
C SER A 21 -24.96 -20.63 -13.26
N PHE A 22 -26.12 -20.00 -13.04
CA PHE A 22 -26.20 -18.61 -12.58
C PHE A 22 -25.58 -18.44 -11.19
N SER A 23 -25.82 -19.39 -10.28
CA SER A 23 -25.26 -19.37 -8.93
C SER A 23 -23.73 -19.47 -8.95
N VAL A 24 -23.16 -20.31 -9.81
CA VAL A 24 -21.71 -20.45 -9.97
C VAL A 24 -21.09 -19.14 -10.47
N VAL A 25 -21.72 -18.48 -11.43
CA VAL A 25 -21.24 -17.17 -11.94
C VAL A 25 -21.22 -16.13 -10.83
N LEU A 26 -22.26 -16.05 -10.01
CA LEU A 26 -22.30 -15.12 -8.87
C LEU A 26 -21.21 -15.41 -7.84
N ILE A 27 -20.95 -16.68 -7.53
CA ILE A 27 -19.88 -17.07 -6.60
C ILE A 27 -18.52 -16.63 -7.14
N ILE A 28 -18.25 -16.87 -8.43
CA ILE A 28 -16.99 -16.47 -9.08
C ILE A 28 -16.83 -14.94 -9.03
N LEU A 29 -17.87 -14.17 -9.37
CA LEU A 29 -17.83 -12.72 -9.32
C LEU A 29 -17.60 -12.20 -7.90
N THR A 30 -18.21 -12.83 -6.90
CA THR A 30 -18.06 -12.47 -5.49
C THR A 30 -16.63 -12.72 -5.02
N LEU A 31 -16.07 -13.90 -5.34
CA LEU A 31 -14.69 -14.24 -5.03
C LEU A 31 -13.71 -13.29 -5.71
N PHE A 32 -13.90 -13.02 -7.01
CA PHE A 32 -13.06 -12.09 -7.76
C PHE A 32 -13.09 -10.68 -7.17
N ASN A 33 -14.29 -10.17 -6.86
CA ASN A 33 -14.45 -8.84 -6.28
C ASN A 33 -13.84 -8.76 -4.87
N LEU A 34 -13.99 -9.82 -4.06
CA LEU A 34 -13.38 -9.91 -2.74
C LEU A 34 -11.85 -9.97 -2.82
N THR A 35 -11.30 -10.81 -3.70
CA THR A 35 -9.86 -10.89 -3.94
C THR A 35 -9.33 -9.54 -4.42
N TYR A 36 -9.99 -8.88 -5.38
CA TYR A 36 -9.60 -7.55 -5.84
C TYR A 36 -9.60 -6.52 -4.71
N TYR A 37 -10.63 -6.51 -3.86
CA TYR A 37 -10.73 -5.62 -2.71
C TYR A 37 -9.64 -5.88 -1.66
N LEU A 38 -9.30 -7.14 -1.40
CA LEU A 38 -8.24 -7.53 -0.44
C LEU A 38 -6.83 -7.36 -1.01
N SER A 39 -6.66 -7.48 -2.33
CA SER A 39 -5.40 -7.25 -3.04
C SER A 39 -5.05 -5.78 -3.16
N LYS A 40 -5.99 -4.85 -2.94
CA LYS A 40 -5.63 -3.46 -2.71
C LYS A 40 -4.79 -3.40 -1.44
N PRO A 41 -3.52 -2.96 -1.49
CA PRO A 41 -2.73 -2.81 -0.29
C PRO A 41 -3.49 -1.85 0.64
N LYS A 42 -4.06 -2.41 1.72
CA LYS A 42 -4.68 -1.61 2.78
C LYS A 42 -3.56 -0.82 3.42
N VAL A 43 -3.43 0.44 3.05
CA VAL A 43 -2.67 1.43 3.82
C VAL A 43 -3.49 1.72 5.08
N ARG A 44 -3.52 0.75 6.01
CA ARG A 44 -4.17 0.89 7.31
C ARG A 44 -3.14 0.52 8.35
N SER A 45 -2.32 1.51 8.65
CA SER A 45 -1.24 1.43 9.60
C SER A 45 -1.82 1.27 11.00
N VAL A 46 -1.66 0.07 11.57
CA VAL A 46 -1.73 -0.14 13.01
C VAL A 46 -0.32 0.06 13.58
N LEU A 47 -0.21 0.71 14.75
CA LEU A 47 1.05 1.20 15.36
C LEU A 47 2.23 0.20 15.26
N GLY A 48 1.98 -1.09 15.47
CA GLY A 48 3.01 -2.13 15.42
C GLY A 48 3.56 -2.42 14.01
N ALA A 49 2.74 -2.35 12.97
CA ALA A 49 3.18 -2.57 11.59
C ALA A 49 3.90 -1.34 11.00
N GLN A 50 3.63 -0.16 11.55
CA GLN A 50 4.20 1.09 11.07
C GLN A 50 5.64 1.29 11.53
N ALA A 51 5.99 0.77 12.72
CA ALA A 51 7.38 0.73 13.19
C ALA A 51 8.26 -0.13 12.25
N ASP A 52 7.74 -1.28 11.82
CA ASP A 52 8.44 -2.18 10.90
C ASP A 52 8.60 -1.55 9.51
N GLN A 53 7.52 -1.01 8.93
CA GLN A 53 7.59 -0.32 7.64
C GLN A 53 8.52 0.91 7.64
N ASN A 54 8.46 1.74 8.68
CA ASN A 54 9.34 2.90 8.79
C ASN A 54 10.82 2.46 8.83
N SER A 55 11.15 1.37 9.52
CA SER A 55 12.52 0.86 9.60
C SER A 55 13.06 0.44 8.22
N VAL A 56 12.25 -0.27 7.42
CA VAL A 56 12.60 -0.69 6.06
C VAL A 56 12.76 0.52 5.14
N LEU A 57 11.83 1.50 5.21
CA LEU A 57 11.91 2.73 4.43
C LEU A 57 13.15 3.55 4.79
N ILE A 58 13.46 3.70 6.08
CA ILE A 58 14.66 4.40 6.56
C ILE A 58 15.92 3.72 5.99
N PHE A 59 15.99 2.38 6.04
CA PHE A 59 17.12 1.64 5.48
C PHE A 59 17.26 1.85 3.98
N TYR A 60 16.17 1.74 3.22
CA TYR A 60 16.16 1.98 1.78
C TYR A 60 16.68 3.37 1.43
N TRP A 61 16.14 4.42 2.07
CA TRP A 61 16.53 5.80 1.79
C TRP A 61 17.98 6.08 2.19
N LYS A 62 18.45 5.58 3.33
CA LYS A 62 19.86 5.70 3.73
C LYS A 62 20.79 5.05 2.72
N ASN A 63 20.43 3.87 2.22
CA ASN A 63 21.21 3.18 1.21
C ASN A 63 21.20 3.93 -0.13
N PHE A 64 20.03 4.33 -0.61
CA PHE A 64 19.89 5.11 -1.84
C PHE A 64 20.70 6.42 -1.80
N LEU A 65 20.61 7.17 -0.70
CA LEU A 65 21.31 8.43 -0.51
C LEU A 65 22.82 8.26 -0.30
N SER A 66 23.30 7.04 0.00
CA SER A 66 24.73 6.73 -0.03
C SER A 66 25.29 6.77 -1.45
N TYR A 67 24.49 6.38 -2.44
CA TYR A 67 24.84 6.46 -3.86
C TYR A 67 24.48 7.83 -4.48
N GLN A 68 23.42 8.48 -3.98
CA GLN A 68 22.93 9.76 -4.49
C GLN A 68 22.87 10.84 -3.40
N PRO A 69 24.02 11.29 -2.87
CA PRO A 69 24.06 12.21 -1.74
C PRO A 69 23.59 13.62 -2.08
N SER A 70 23.53 14.01 -3.35
CA SER A 70 23.01 15.32 -3.80
C SER A 70 21.49 15.34 -4.00
N TYR A 71 20.80 14.20 -3.87
CA TYR A 71 19.37 14.13 -4.11
C TYR A 71 18.57 14.70 -2.92
N ILE A 72 18.28 15.99 -2.98
CA ILE A 72 17.65 16.73 -1.88
C ILE A 72 16.28 16.17 -1.47
N ASP A 73 15.42 15.84 -2.43
CA ASP A 73 14.08 15.34 -2.12
C ASP A 73 14.14 14.03 -1.33
N GLY A 74 15.17 13.21 -1.55
CA GLY A 74 15.40 12.00 -0.77
C GLY A 74 15.81 12.30 0.67
N TRP A 75 16.66 13.30 0.91
CA TRP A 75 16.99 13.75 2.26
C TRP A 75 15.79 14.32 3.01
N ILE A 76 14.95 15.12 2.32
CA ILE A 76 13.69 15.63 2.89
C ILE A 76 12.77 14.46 3.23
N ARG A 77 12.64 13.48 2.32
CA ARG A 77 11.79 12.31 2.55
C ARG A 77 12.27 11.45 3.71
N LEU A 78 13.59 11.24 3.82
CA LEU A 78 14.18 10.54 4.96
C LEU A 78 13.89 11.29 6.27
N ALA A 79 13.99 12.62 6.28
CA ALA A 79 13.68 13.43 7.46
C ALA A 79 12.22 13.29 7.90
N GLU A 80 11.26 13.29 6.97
CA GLU A 80 9.85 13.04 7.26
C GLU A 80 9.61 11.65 7.86
N ILE A 81 10.22 10.61 7.29
CA ILE A 81 10.04 9.23 7.75
C ILE A 81 10.64 9.05 9.15
N GLU A 82 11.85 9.57 9.39
CA GLU A 82 12.51 9.53 10.70
C GLU A 82 11.70 10.31 11.75
N TYR A 83 11.11 11.46 11.38
CA TYR A 83 10.23 12.22 12.26
C TYR A 83 8.96 11.43 12.63
N ASN A 84 8.31 10.80 11.64
CA ASN A 84 7.13 9.97 11.86
C ASN A 84 7.45 8.69 12.66
N ALA A 85 8.71 8.26 12.68
CA ALA A 85 9.20 7.17 13.51
C ALA A 85 9.62 7.61 14.93
N ASN A 86 9.30 8.85 15.34
CA ASN A 86 9.74 9.49 16.58
C ASN A 86 11.27 9.56 16.74
N ASN A 87 12.03 9.41 15.64
CA ASN A 87 13.48 9.56 15.65
C ASN A 87 13.88 10.99 15.26
N THR A 88 13.66 11.92 16.19
CA THR A 88 13.96 13.35 15.98
C THR A 88 15.43 13.59 15.61
N LYS A 89 16.36 12.82 16.18
CA LYS A 89 17.80 12.94 15.86
C LYS A 89 18.08 12.57 14.40
N GLY A 90 17.50 11.48 13.92
CA GLY A 90 17.60 11.05 12.52
C GLY A 90 16.99 12.07 11.56
N ALA A 91 15.83 12.62 11.93
CA ALA A 91 15.13 13.65 11.17
C ALA A 91 15.98 14.92 11.02
N ILE A 92 16.54 15.40 12.14
CA ILE A 92 17.47 16.54 12.19
C ILE A 92 18.68 16.31 11.28
N TYR A 93 19.32 15.13 11.37
CA TYR A 93 20.48 14.80 10.55
C TYR A 93 20.15 14.86 9.04
N ALA A 94 19.07 14.21 8.63
CA ALA A 94 18.66 14.18 7.23
C ALA A 94 18.29 15.59 6.72
N LEU A 95 17.61 16.39 7.55
CA LEU A 95 17.25 17.75 7.19
C LEU A 95 18.48 18.68 7.06
N GLN A 96 19.48 18.52 7.93
CA GLN A 96 20.75 19.25 7.80
C GLN A 96 21.47 18.91 6.49
N ARG A 97 21.42 17.66 6.03
CA ARG A 97 21.97 17.28 4.73
C ARG A 97 21.21 17.95 3.59
N ALA A 98 19.88 17.95 3.65
CA ALA A 98 19.05 18.66 2.67
C ALA A 98 19.37 20.16 2.61
N GLY A 99 19.47 20.84 3.76
CA GLY A 99 19.76 22.26 3.84
C GLY A 99 21.17 22.65 3.42
N LYS A 100 22.14 21.73 3.46
CA LYS A 100 23.48 21.94 2.88
C LYS A 100 23.47 21.90 1.35
N ILE A 101 22.53 21.18 0.75
CA ILE A 101 22.42 21.05 -0.71
C ILE A 101 21.62 22.22 -1.28
N ASP A 102 20.47 22.53 -0.68
CA ASP A 102 19.68 23.72 -1.02
C ASP A 102 19.24 24.46 0.26
N PRO A 103 19.99 25.50 0.65
CA PRO A 103 19.63 26.37 1.77
C PRO A 103 18.34 27.17 1.55
N SER A 104 17.92 27.35 0.29
CA SER A 104 16.77 28.18 -0.07
C SER A 104 15.45 27.42 -0.01
N SER A 105 15.51 26.08 -0.03
CA SER A 105 14.36 25.18 -0.07
C SER A 105 13.32 25.49 1.02
N GLU A 106 12.11 25.87 0.59
CA GLU A 106 11.01 26.15 1.51
C GLU A 106 10.60 24.91 2.30
N LYS A 107 10.65 23.72 1.68
CA LYS A 107 10.35 22.45 2.35
C LYS A 107 11.30 22.20 3.52
N VAL A 108 12.59 22.48 3.34
CA VAL A 108 13.60 22.34 4.40
C VAL A 108 13.28 23.29 5.56
N LYS A 109 12.95 24.56 5.28
CA LYS A 109 12.59 25.56 6.30
C LYS A 109 11.31 25.19 7.04
N VAL A 110 10.28 24.73 6.34
CA VAL A 110 9.01 24.29 6.94
C VAL A 110 9.25 23.09 7.87
N LEU A 111 9.99 22.07 7.42
CA LEU A 111 10.28 20.91 8.25
C LEU A 111 11.20 21.26 9.43
N GLY A 112 12.15 22.16 9.25
CA GLY A 112 13.06 22.65 10.30
C GLY A 112 12.29 23.30 11.45
N ARG A 113 11.32 24.16 11.13
CA ARG A 113 10.41 24.76 12.12
C ARG A 113 9.65 23.71 12.92
N ARG A 114 9.20 22.61 12.28
CA ARG A 114 8.52 21.50 12.96
C ARG A 114 9.43 20.70 13.89
N LEU A 115 10.73 20.65 13.57
CA LEU A 115 11.76 19.95 14.34
C LEU A 115 12.42 20.84 15.41
N GLY A 116 12.05 22.12 15.50
CA GLY A 116 12.64 23.08 16.44
C GLY A 116 14.06 23.53 16.06
N MET A 117 14.35 23.58 14.76
CA MET A 117 15.63 24.01 14.18
C MET A 117 15.58 25.43 13.64
#